data_AF-A0A536SIK0-F1
#
_entry.id   AF-A0A536SIK0-F1
#
_cell.length_a   1.000
_cell.length_b   1.000
_cell.length_c   1.000
_cell.angle_alpha   90.00
_cell.angle_beta   90.00
_cell.angle_gamma   90.00
#
_symmetry.space_group_name_H-M   'P 1'
#
loop_
_entity.id
_entity.type
_entity.pdbx_description
1 polymer ?
#
loop_
_entity_poly.entity_id
_entity_poly.type
_entity_poly.pdbx_seq_one_letter_code
_entity_poly.pdbx_strand_id
1 'polypeptide(L)'
;MLAALFLCFGTALVWLFATEPGLRWALARAEAQARGQLRIEGARGTLASLVTIEHLAYEANGTRIDARDIGTHAHLAAAFGGRLVLEPLRLASLEIEIGEGGGRAGAPPLMPFGLRLGALEIERLRIVRAEAAYSVRKLRFAHLAIGASAPASVSAEGSFELEHERFPLAATLALGGTLERLELRSTLVQAQTQAQVHAVLAPFRAQHIVELEARAAPFDLARLADELPHAALSLEVKASGDERRLQGTLAMSNASPGPLDHGRLPVASLQARVASADLENATLEELRIALAGGGLLEGRGELKPGSFRGT
;
A
#
# COMPACT_ATOMS: atom_id res chain seq x y z
N MET A 1 -47.26 -26.14 4.70
CA MET A 1 -46.90 -24.71 4.90
C MET A 1 -45.39 -24.47 4.88
N LEU A 2 -44.59 -25.17 5.71
CA LEU A 2 -43.11 -25.06 5.73
C LEU A 2 -42.40 -25.39 4.40
N ALA A 3 -42.83 -26.44 3.69
CA ALA A 3 -42.25 -26.81 2.39
C ALA A 3 -42.50 -25.77 1.29
N ALA A 4 -43.67 -25.11 1.30
CA ALA A 4 -43.98 -24.02 0.36
C ALA A 4 -43.19 -22.74 0.67
N LEU A 5 -42.89 -22.48 1.95
CA LEU A 5 -42.06 -21.36 2.38
C LEU A 5 -40.59 -21.54 1.99
N PHE A 6 -40.06 -22.76 2.13
CA PHE A 6 -38.71 -23.11 1.65
C PHE A 6 -38.60 -23.05 0.11
N LEU A 7 -39.64 -23.48 -0.61
CA LEU A 7 -39.68 -23.39 -2.07
C LEU A 7 -39.73 -21.94 -2.55
N CYS A 8 -40.54 -21.08 -1.91
CA CYS A 8 -40.61 -19.64 -2.20
C CYS A 8 -39.32 -18.89 -1.81
N PHE A 9 -38.66 -19.27 -0.73
CA PHE A 9 -37.39 -18.68 -0.32
C PHE A 9 -36.25 -19.13 -1.23
N GLY A 10 -36.25 -20.41 -1.63
CA GLY A 10 -35.33 -20.97 -2.62
C GLY A 10 -35.49 -20.32 -3.99
N THR A 11 -36.72 -20.08 -4.47
CA THR A 11 -36.95 -19.38 -5.73
C THR A 11 -36.60 -17.89 -5.66
N ALA A 12 -36.83 -17.23 -4.51
CA ALA A 12 -36.40 -15.85 -4.30
C ALA A 12 -34.87 -15.71 -4.27
N LEU A 13 -34.16 -16.66 -3.65
CA LEU A 13 -32.70 -16.73 -3.68
C LEU A 13 -32.19 -17.05 -5.09
N VAL A 14 -32.74 -18.06 -5.76
CA VAL A 14 -32.37 -18.37 -7.15
C VAL A 14 -32.61 -17.17 -8.06
N TRP A 15 -33.71 -16.44 -7.89
CA TRP A 15 -33.97 -15.22 -8.65
C TRP A 15 -32.95 -14.12 -8.32
N LEU A 16 -32.68 -13.86 -7.05
CA LEU A 16 -31.72 -12.85 -6.62
C LEU A 16 -30.31 -13.13 -7.17
N PHE A 17 -29.89 -14.40 -7.10
CA PHE A 17 -28.54 -14.80 -7.47
C PHE A 17 -28.38 -15.05 -8.98
N ALA A 18 -29.35 -15.67 -9.63
CA ALA A 18 -29.23 -16.10 -11.03
C ALA A 18 -29.75 -15.10 -12.05
N THR A 19 -30.31 -13.95 -11.64
CA THR A 19 -30.89 -12.98 -12.58
C THR A 19 -30.26 -11.60 -12.47
N GLU A 20 -30.23 -10.89 -13.60
CA GLU A 20 -29.74 -9.52 -13.70
C GLU A 20 -30.63 -8.51 -12.94
N PRO A 21 -31.97 -8.61 -12.94
CA PRO A 21 -32.81 -7.83 -12.04
C PRO A 21 -32.51 -8.07 -10.55
N GLY A 22 -32.17 -9.31 -10.18
CA GLY A 22 -31.73 -9.66 -8.83
C GLY A 22 -30.45 -8.95 -8.43
N LEU A 23 -29.44 -8.95 -9.31
CA LEU A 23 -28.21 -8.17 -9.14
C LEU A 23 -28.52 -6.68 -8.98
N ARG A 24 -29.30 -6.08 -9.90
CA ARG A 24 -29.67 -4.66 -9.83
C ARG A 24 -30.40 -4.29 -8.54
N TRP A 25 -31.32 -5.15 -8.10
CA TRP A 25 -32.02 -4.96 -6.83
C TRP A 25 -31.05 -5.00 -5.64
N ALA A 26 -30.10 -5.95 -5.63
CA ALA A 26 -29.10 -6.06 -4.56
C ALA A 26 -28.18 -4.84 -4.48
N LEU A 27 -27.73 -4.34 -5.64
CA LEU A 27 -26.89 -3.15 -5.73
C LEU A 27 -27.65 -1.89 -5.32
N ALA A 28 -28.88 -1.69 -5.81
CA ALA A 28 -29.73 -0.58 -5.39
C ALA A 28 -30.00 -0.60 -3.87
N ARG A 29 -30.12 -1.80 -3.29
CA ARG A 29 -30.27 -1.95 -1.83
C ARG A 29 -28.99 -1.54 -1.08
N ALA A 30 -27.82 -1.87 -1.61
CA ALA A 30 -26.53 -1.48 -1.04
C ALA A 30 -26.34 0.06 -1.09
N GLU A 31 -26.64 0.70 -2.22
CA GLU A 31 -26.61 2.17 -2.35
C GLU A 31 -27.56 2.86 -1.37
N ALA A 32 -28.80 2.36 -1.26
CA ALA A 32 -29.78 2.90 -0.32
C ALA A 32 -29.30 2.81 1.15
N GLN A 33 -28.59 1.73 1.50
CA GLN A 33 -28.03 1.54 2.83
C GLN A 33 -26.79 2.42 3.09
N ALA A 34 -26.03 2.72 2.04
CA ALA A 34 -24.87 3.60 2.10
C ALA A 34 -25.21 5.09 2.22
N ARG A 35 -26.51 5.47 2.28
CA ARG A 35 -26.98 6.85 2.52
C ARG A 35 -26.35 7.89 1.57
N GLY A 36 -26.17 7.52 0.30
CA GLY A 36 -25.57 8.38 -0.73
C GLY A 36 -24.04 8.38 -0.78
N GLN A 37 -23.37 7.62 0.09
CA GLN A 37 -21.91 7.47 0.07
C GLN A 37 -21.42 6.50 -1.01
N LEU A 38 -22.30 5.68 -1.58
CA LEU A 38 -21.96 4.69 -2.59
C LEU A 38 -22.82 4.92 -3.83
N ARG A 39 -22.17 4.93 -4.98
CA ARG A 39 -22.80 5.03 -6.30
C ARG A 39 -22.20 3.97 -7.22
N ILE A 40 -23.06 3.25 -7.92
CA ILE A 40 -22.72 2.11 -8.76
C ILE A 40 -23.42 2.33 -10.11
N GLU A 41 -22.65 2.37 -11.19
CA GLU A 41 -23.14 2.60 -12.54
C GLU A 41 -22.78 1.45 -13.48
N GLY A 42 -23.64 1.22 -14.47
CA GLY A 42 -23.37 0.26 -15.54
C GLY A 42 -23.27 -1.21 -15.07
N ALA A 43 -23.89 -1.56 -13.94
CA ALA A 43 -23.85 -2.93 -13.44
C ALA A 43 -24.62 -3.91 -14.33
N ARG A 44 -23.96 -5.02 -14.71
CA ARG A 44 -24.50 -6.07 -15.58
C ARG A 44 -24.08 -7.46 -15.09
N GLY A 45 -24.81 -8.47 -15.55
CA GLY A 45 -24.54 -9.88 -15.23
C GLY A 45 -25.39 -10.41 -14.09
N THR A 46 -24.91 -11.43 -13.38
CA THR A 46 -25.67 -12.08 -12.30
C THR A 46 -24.74 -12.42 -11.13
N LEU A 47 -25.29 -12.36 -9.91
CA LEU A 47 -24.54 -12.68 -8.69
C LEU A 47 -24.05 -14.14 -8.65
N ALA A 48 -24.64 -15.05 -9.43
CA ALA A 48 -24.21 -16.45 -9.53
C ALA A 48 -23.13 -16.69 -10.61
N SER A 49 -22.82 -15.68 -11.42
CA SER A 49 -21.87 -15.81 -12.53
C SER A 49 -20.91 -14.61 -12.57
N LEU A 50 -20.76 -14.00 -13.75
CA LEU A 50 -19.97 -12.80 -13.94
C LEU A 50 -20.79 -11.57 -13.53
N VAL A 51 -20.20 -10.74 -12.68
CA VAL A 51 -20.68 -9.39 -12.36
C VAL A 51 -19.69 -8.40 -12.94
N THR A 52 -20.18 -7.49 -13.79
CA THR A 52 -19.40 -6.36 -14.30
C THR A 52 -20.01 -5.06 -13.83
N ILE A 53 -19.19 -4.12 -13.37
CA ILE A 53 -19.60 -2.78 -12.97
C ILE A 53 -18.69 -1.79 -13.70
N GLU A 54 -19.28 -0.89 -14.48
CA GLU A 54 -18.53 0.11 -15.25
C GLU A 54 -17.85 1.12 -14.32
N HIS A 55 -18.58 1.60 -13.32
CA HIS A 55 -18.07 2.58 -12.36
C HIS A 55 -18.65 2.37 -10.97
N LEU A 56 -17.79 2.39 -9.96
CA LEU A 56 -18.16 2.43 -8.56
C LEU A 56 -17.45 3.61 -7.91
N ALA A 57 -18.23 4.51 -7.31
CA ALA A 57 -17.72 5.62 -6.53
C ALA A 57 -18.18 5.49 -5.08
N TYR A 58 -17.23 5.60 -4.16
CA TYR A 58 -17.51 5.65 -2.74
C TYR A 58 -16.90 6.92 -2.14
N GLU A 59 -17.69 7.67 -1.38
CA GLU A 59 -17.26 8.89 -0.72
C GLU A 59 -17.75 8.90 0.73
N ALA A 60 -16.81 8.87 1.67
CA ALA A 60 -17.12 8.98 3.09
C ALA A 60 -15.95 9.58 3.85
N ASN A 61 -16.26 10.42 4.83
CA ASN A 61 -15.28 10.98 5.77
C ASN A 61 -14.05 11.57 5.04
N GLY A 62 -14.27 12.38 3.99
CA GLY A 62 -13.19 13.00 3.21
C GLY A 62 -12.30 12.03 2.41
N THR A 63 -12.64 10.74 2.34
CA THR A 63 -11.98 9.76 1.46
C THR A 63 -12.91 9.46 0.30
N ARG A 64 -12.39 9.59 -0.92
CA ARG A 64 -13.07 9.24 -2.17
C ARG A 64 -12.34 8.07 -2.83
N ILE A 65 -13.11 7.07 -3.23
CA ILE A 65 -12.64 5.87 -3.92
C ILE A 65 -13.41 5.79 -5.24
N ASP A 66 -12.69 5.76 -6.36
CA ASP A 66 -13.21 5.63 -7.71
C ASP A 66 -12.65 4.35 -8.34
N ALA A 67 -13.52 3.40 -8.65
CA ALA A 67 -13.16 2.11 -9.23
C ALA A 67 -13.85 1.96 -10.59
N ARG A 68 -13.12 1.56 -11.62
CA ARG A 68 -13.62 1.43 -13.00
C ARG A 68 -13.37 0.06 -13.57
N ASP A 69 -14.30 -0.35 -14.42
CA ASP A 69 -14.29 -1.63 -15.15
C ASP A 69 -14.02 -2.81 -14.21
N ILE A 70 -14.89 -2.94 -13.21
CA ILE A 70 -14.80 -4.00 -12.21
C ILE A 70 -15.42 -5.26 -12.79
N GLY A 71 -14.66 -6.35 -12.80
CA GLY A 71 -15.14 -7.67 -13.17
C GLY A 71 -14.88 -8.67 -12.04
N THR A 72 -15.90 -9.42 -11.64
CA THR A 72 -15.72 -10.49 -10.65
C THR A 72 -16.61 -11.69 -10.95
N HIS A 73 -16.13 -12.89 -10.62
CA HIS A 73 -16.99 -14.05 -10.49
C HIS A 73 -17.39 -14.20 -9.03
N ALA A 74 -18.69 -14.08 -8.78
CA ALA A 74 -19.21 -14.12 -7.44
C ALA A 74 -19.55 -15.57 -7.05
N HIS A 75 -18.73 -16.17 -6.19
CA HIS A 75 -18.99 -17.47 -5.58
C HIS A 75 -19.75 -17.33 -4.26
N LEU A 76 -20.92 -16.70 -4.31
CA LEU A 76 -21.69 -16.35 -3.11
C LEU A 76 -22.21 -17.56 -2.32
N ALA A 77 -22.19 -18.77 -2.89
CA ALA A 77 -22.44 -20.01 -2.16
C ALA A 77 -21.45 -20.21 -0.98
N ALA A 78 -20.23 -19.67 -1.07
CA ALA A 78 -19.26 -19.72 0.03
C ALA A 78 -19.64 -18.81 1.22
N ALA A 79 -20.47 -17.78 0.99
CA ALA A 79 -20.91 -16.85 2.03
C ALA A 79 -21.77 -17.54 3.12
N PHE A 80 -22.48 -18.62 2.77
CA PHE A 80 -23.20 -19.45 3.75
C PHE A 80 -22.29 -20.11 4.79
N GLY A 81 -20.99 -20.25 4.50
CA GLY A 81 -19.96 -20.73 5.43
C GLY A 81 -19.29 -19.63 6.26
N GLY A 82 -19.82 -18.40 6.27
CA GLY A 82 -19.26 -17.26 7.02
C GLY A 82 -18.01 -16.62 6.38
N ARG A 83 -17.77 -16.87 5.09
CA ARG A 83 -16.64 -16.30 4.33
C ARG A 83 -17.11 -15.76 2.99
N LEU A 84 -16.77 -14.51 2.69
CA LEU A 84 -16.99 -13.96 1.37
C LEU A 84 -15.79 -14.30 0.49
N VAL A 85 -16.03 -15.03 -0.60
CA VAL A 85 -15.01 -15.41 -1.57
C VAL A 85 -15.29 -14.71 -2.90
N LEU A 86 -14.31 -13.93 -3.39
CA LEU A 86 -14.34 -13.28 -4.69
C LEU A 86 -13.15 -13.77 -5.50
N GLU A 87 -13.38 -14.32 -6.69
CA GLU A 87 -12.30 -14.96 -7.45
C GLU A 87 -12.62 -15.11 -8.95
N PRO A 88 -11.89 -14.45 -9.87
CA PRO A 88 -10.94 -13.34 -9.67
C PRO A 88 -11.67 -11.99 -9.56
N LEU A 89 -11.09 -11.01 -8.86
CA LEU A 89 -11.53 -9.61 -8.86
C LEU A 89 -10.58 -8.78 -9.76
N ARG A 90 -11.11 -8.19 -10.83
CA ARG A 90 -10.38 -7.41 -11.82
C ARG A 90 -10.88 -5.98 -11.84
N LEU A 91 -9.96 -5.00 -11.90
CA LEU A 91 -10.27 -3.58 -12.03
C LEU A 91 -9.30 -2.96 -13.04
N ALA A 92 -9.80 -2.12 -13.95
CA ALA A 92 -8.92 -1.35 -14.84
C ALA A 92 -8.24 -0.22 -14.07
N SER A 93 -8.99 0.54 -13.28
CA SER A 93 -8.42 1.60 -12.45
C SER A 93 -9.05 1.64 -11.06
N LEU A 94 -8.21 1.90 -10.07
CA LEU A 94 -8.61 2.25 -8.72
C LEU A 94 -7.92 3.55 -8.34
N GLU A 95 -8.70 4.59 -8.05
CA GLU A 95 -8.21 5.87 -7.56
C GLU A 95 -8.72 6.08 -6.13
N ILE A 96 -7.81 6.42 -5.23
CA ILE A 96 -8.10 6.68 -3.83
C ILE A 96 -7.59 8.07 -3.50
N GLU A 97 -8.50 9.00 -3.27
CA GLU A 97 -8.21 10.36 -2.84
C GLU A 97 -8.50 10.48 -1.35
N ILE A 98 -7.51 10.88 -0.57
CA ILE A 98 -7.63 11.07 0.88
C ILE A 98 -7.47 12.56 1.16
N GLY A 99 -8.60 13.24 1.36
CA GLY A 99 -8.67 14.68 1.65
C GLY A 99 -8.51 15.01 3.14
N GLU A 100 -8.57 16.31 3.48
CA GLU A 100 -8.35 16.82 4.84
C GLU A 100 -9.35 16.31 5.89
N GLY A 101 -10.55 15.91 5.46
CA GLY A 101 -11.57 15.27 6.30
C GLY A 101 -11.37 13.75 6.51
N GLY A 102 -10.41 13.15 5.80
CA GLY A 102 -9.93 11.77 5.90
C GLY A 102 -9.27 11.49 7.24
N GLY A 103 -10.06 11.53 8.31
CA GLY A 103 -9.60 11.32 9.67
C GLY A 103 -8.89 9.97 9.81
N ARG A 104 -7.80 9.96 10.56
CA ARG A 104 -7.10 8.74 10.95
C ARG A 104 -8.10 7.74 11.54
N ALA A 105 -8.16 6.53 10.97
CA ALA A 105 -8.92 5.47 11.61
C ALA A 105 -8.27 5.16 12.97
N GLY A 106 -9.01 5.41 14.06
CA GLY A 106 -8.50 5.21 15.43
C GLY A 106 -8.54 3.75 15.89
N ALA A 107 -9.29 2.90 15.18
CA ALA A 107 -9.43 1.48 15.48
C ALA A 107 -9.70 0.67 14.19
N PRO A 108 -9.28 -0.60 14.14
CA PRO A 108 -9.63 -1.49 13.05
C PRO A 108 -11.15 -1.69 12.95
N PRO A 109 -11.70 -1.82 11.73
CA PRO A 109 -13.09 -2.17 11.57
C PRO A 109 -13.34 -3.59 12.11
N LEU A 110 -14.46 -3.78 12.80
CA LEU A 110 -14.93 -5.12 13.14
C LEU A 110 -15.35 -5.83 11.85
N MET A 111 -14.74 -6.98 11.58
CA MET A 111 -15.03 -7.80 10.41
C MET A 111 -16.10 -8.85 10.75
N PRO A 112 -17.38 -8.69 10.33
CA PRO A 112 -18.44 -9.63 10.67
C PRO A 112 -18.27 -11.00 10.00
N PHE A 113 -17.48 -11.07 8.93
CA PHE A 113 -17.15 -12.28 8.20
C PHE A 113 -15.72 -12.17 7.65
N GLY A 114 -15.12 -13.32 7.33
CA GLY A 114 -13.80 -13.35 6.73
C GLY A 114 -13.90 -13.01 5.24
N LEU A 115 -12.97 -12.21 4.74
CA LEU A 115 -12.85 -11.87 3.32
C LEU A 115 -11.71 -12.69 2.72
N ARG A 116 -11.94 -13.35 1.59
CA ARG A 116 -10.88 -13.97 0.79
C ARG A 116 -11.03 -13.59 -0.68
N LEU A 117 -9.99 -12.98 -1.22
CA LEU A 117 -9.81 -12.80 -2.65
C LEU A 117 -8.84 -13.87 -3.14
N GLY A 118 -9.30 -14.72 -4.06
CA GLY A 118 -8.43 -15.73 -4.66
C GLY A 118 -7.44 -15.13 -5.65
N ALA A 119 -7.84 -14.08 -6.36
CA ALA A 119 -6.95 -13.25 -7.15
C ALA A 119 -7.52 -11.83 -7.22
N LEU A 120 -6.65 -10.83 -7.07
CA LEU A 120 -6.98 -9.42 -7.30
C LEU A 120 -6.03 -8.87 -8.35
N GLU A 121 -6.56 -8.29 -9.41
CA GLU A 121 -5.79 -7.64 -10.45
C GLU A 121 -6.30 -6.21 -10.65
N ILE A 122 -5.41 -5.23 -10.50
CA ILE A 122 -5.68 -3.82 -10.75
C ILE A 122 -4.66 -3.32 -11.77
N GLU A 123 -5.11 -2.88 -12.95
CA GLU A 123 -4.17 -2.43 -13.98
C GLU A 123 -3.46 -1.14 -13.58
N ARG A 124 -4.18 -0.22 -12.93
CA ARG A 124 -3.63 1.03 -12.37
C ARG A 124 -4.25 1.37 -11.03
N LEU A 125 -3.41 1.58 -10.02
CA LEU A 125 -3.79 2.13 -8.72
C LEU A 125 -3.14 3.49 -8.55
N ARG A 126 -3.95 4.52 -8.28
CA ARG A 126 -3.49 5.86 -7.94
C ARG A 126 -3.98 6.23 -6.55
N ILE A 127 -3.06 6.67 -5.69
CA ILE A 127 -3.36 7.16 -4.34
C ILE A 127 -2.93 8.62 -4.28
N VAL A 128 -3.87 9.50 -3.98
CA VAL A 128 -3.63 10.94 -3.82
C VAL A 128 -3.88 11.30 -2.36
N ARG A 129 -2.90 11.96 -1.74
CA ARG A 129 -3.00 12.47 -0.36
C ARG A 129 -2.33 13.83 -0.30
N ALA A 130 -3.10 14.87 0.03
CA ALA A 130 -2.63 16.25 -0.01
C ALA A 130 -1.95 16.56 -1.36
N GLU A 131 -0.67 16.94 -1.36
CA GLU A 131 0.09 17.22 -2.58
C GLU A 131 0.80 15.99 -3.19
N ALA A 132 0.81 14.86 -2.49
CA ALA A 132 1.50 13.66 -2.93
C ALA A 132 0.58 12.74 -3.74
N ALA A 133 1.06 12.30 -4.91
CA ALA A 133 0.40 11.30 -5.74
C ALA A 133 1.32 10.10 -5.96
N TYR A 134 0.81 8.91 -5.65
CA TYR A 134 1.50 7.64 -5.84
C TYR A 134 0.75 6.81 -6.87
N SER A 135 1.45 6.32 -7.88
CA SER A 135 0.88 5.48 -8.93
C SER A 135 1.64 4.18 -9.09
N VAL A 136 0.89 3.08 -9.11
CA VAL A 136 1.41 1.74 -9.42
C VAL A 136 0.54 1.11 -10.50
N ARG A 137 1.15 0.25 -11.29
CA ARG A 137 0.52 -0.50 -12.38
C ARG A 137 0.67 -1.99 -12.17
N LYS A 138 -0.19 -2.75 -12.84
CA LYS A 138 -0.22 -4.22 -12.79
C LYS A 138 -0.15 -4.74 -11.35
N LEU A 139 -0.90 -4.12 -10.45
CA LEU A 139 -1.00 -4.61 -9.07
C LEU A 139 -1.74 -5.93 -9.09
N ARG A 140 -1.07 -6.98 -8.64
CA ARG A 140 -1.62 -8.33 -8.60
C ARG A 140 -1.45 -8.89 -7.21
N PHE A 141 -2.50 -9.45 -6.65
CA PHE A 141 -2.41 -10.33 -5.50
C PHE A 141 -2.83 -11.73 -5.91
N ALA A 142 -1.92 -12.68 -5.72
CA ALA A 142 -2.21 -14.11 -5.87
C ALA A 142 -3.04 -14.64 -4.70
N HIS A 143 -3.02 -13.93 -3.58
CA HIS A 143 -3.86 -14.20 -2.43
C HIS A 143 -4.07 -12.92 -1.64
N LEU A 144 -5.29 -12.69 -1.15
CA LEU A 144 -5.58 -11.73 -0.10
C LEU A 144 -6.66 -12.29 0.81
N ALA A 145 -6.41 -12.33 2.11
CA ALA A 145 -7.36 -12.75 3.12
C ALA A 145 -7.35 -11.82 4.33
N ILE A 146 -8.54 -11.54 4.84
CA ILE A 146 -8.77 -10.86 6.11
C ILE A 146 -9.66 -11.74 6.98
N GLY A 147 -9.21 -12.07 8.18
CA GLY A 147 -9.93 -12.88 9.15
C GLY A 147 -11.11 -12.16 9.79
N ALA A 148 -12.11 -12.91 10.25
CA ALA A 148 -13.28 -12.38 10.96
C ALA A 148 -13.06 -12.24 12.49
N SER A 149 -12.13 -13.03 13.04
CA SER A 149 -11.84 -13.04 14.48
C SER A 149 -11.06 -11.80 14.87
N ALA A 150 -11.38 -11.17 16.00
CA ALA A 150 -10.55 -10.12 16.57
C ALA A 150 -9.34 -10.73 17.31
N PRO A 151 -8.09 -10.30 17.06
CA PRO A 151 -7.69 -9.32 16.05
C PRO A 151 -7.75 -9.90 14.61
N ALA A 152 -8.28 -9.11 13.68
CA ALA A 152 -8.51 -9.56 12.30
C ALA A 152 -7.18 -9.86 11.62
N SER A 153 -6.93 -11.13 11.30
CA SER A 153 -5.70 -11.55 10.64
C SER A 153 -5.63 -11.02 9.22
N VAL A 154 -4.43 -10.76 8.72
CA VAL A 154 -4.16 -10.36 7.34
C VAL A 154 -3.14 -11.29 6.72
N SER A 155 -3.41 -11.75 5.50
CA SER A 155 -2.45 -12.46 4.67
C SER A 155 -2.63 -12.02 3.24
N ALA A 156 -1.56 -11.57 2.60
CA ALA A 156 -1.60 -11.28 1.17
C ALA A 156 -0.24 -11.51 0.53
N GLU A 157 -0.23 -11.94 -0.72
CA GLU A 157 0.98 -12.06 -1.53
C GLU A 157 0.71 -11.48 -2.91
N GLY A 158 1.61 -10.62 -3.37
CA GLY A 158 1.38 -9.88 -4.59
C GLY A 158 2.62 -9.27 -5.20
N SER A 159 2.39 -8.54 -6.29
CA SER A 159 3.40 -7.82 -7.05
C SER A 159 2.80 -6.56 -7.67
N PHE A 160 3.65 -5.58 -7.96
CA PHE A 160 3.27 -4.37 -8.67
C PHE A 160 4.46 -3.79 -9.44
N GLU A 161 4.17 -2.92 -10.38
CA GLU A 161 5.15 -2.09 -11.08
C GLU A 161 4.93 -0.63 -10.67
N LEU A 162 5.95 0.08 -10.21
CA LEU A 162 5.84 1.52 -9.98
C LEU A 162 5.72 2.26 -11.31
N GLU A 163 4.75 3.16 -11.38
CA GLU A 163 4.57 4.03 -12.53
C GLU A 163 5.50 5.23 -12.39
N HIS A 164 6.75 5.05 -12.82
CA HIS A 164 7.77 6.10 -12.81
C HIS A 164 8.55 6.10 -14.14
N GLU A 165 8.54 7.24 -14.85
CA GLU A 165 9.04 7.34 -16.22
C GLU A 165 10.52 6.95 -16.38
N ARG A 166 11.33 7.22 -15.35
CA ARG A 166 12.76 6.96 -15.33
C ARG A 166 13.16 5.69 -14.56
N PHE A 167 12.26 5.15 -13.73
CA PHE A 167 12.54 4.01 -12.86
C PHE A 167 11.39 2.99 -12.88
N PRO A 168 11.25 2.21 -13.96
CA PRO A 168 10.36 1.07 -13.94
C PRO A 168 10.89 0.09 -12.89
N LEU A 169 10.19 0.01 -11.76
CA LEU A 169 10.56 -0.80 -10.64
C LEU A 169 9.47 -1.84 -10.42
N ALA A 170 9.84 -3.11 -10.47
CA ALA A 170 8.95 -4.21 -10.12
C ALA A 170 9.19 -4.60 -8.67
N ALA A 171 8.12 -4.79 -7.92
CA ALA A 171 8.17 -5.20 -6.54
C ALA A 171 7.28 -6.42 -6.31
N THR A 172 7.76 -7.36 -5.49
CA THR A 172 6.94 -8.39 -4.85
C THR A 172 6.72 -8.01 -3.41
N LEU A 173 5.54 -8.29 -2.88
CA LEU A 173 5.20 -8.00 -1.49
C LEU A 173 4.42 -9.15 -0.85
N ALA A 174 4.66 -9.34 0.43
CA ALA A 174 3.88 -10.21 1.30
C ALA A 174 3.44 -9.41 2.52
N LEU A 175 2.16 -9.52 2.86
CA LEU A 175 1.54 -8.97 4.05
C LEU A 175 1.13 -10.10 4.99
N GLY A 176 1.37 -9.91 6.28
CA GLY A 176 1.02 -10.84 7.35
C GLY A 176 0.58 -10.13 8.63
N GLY A 177 0.28 -10.89 9.67
CA GLY A 177 -0.07 -10.37 10.99
C GLY A 177 -1.56 -10.07 11.15
N THR A 178 -1.89 -8.93 11.73
CA THR A 178 -3.27 -8.48 11.98
C THR A 178 -3.48 -7.06 11.49
N LEU A 179 -4.73 -6.60 11.34
CA LEU A 179 -5.03 -5.22 10.96
C LEU A 179 -4.32 -4.19 11.87
N GLU A 180 -4.20 -4.49 13.16
CA GLU A 180 -3.54 -3.65 14.16
C GLU A 180 -2.01 -3.69 14.10
N ARG A 181 -1.44 -4.79 13.60
CA ARG A 181 0.00 -5.02 13.46
C ARG A 181 0.28 -5.78 12.18
N LEU A 182 0.49 -5.04 11.10
CA LEU A 182 0.78 -5.57 9.77
C LEU A 182 2.28 -5.80 9.61
N GLU A 183 2.65 -6.99 9.18
CA GLU A 183 4.00 -7.30 8.74
C GLU A 183 4.07 -7.19 7.23
N LEU A 184 4.95 -6.31 6.73
CA LEU A 184 5.22 -6.12 5.31
C LEU A 184 6.61 -6.63 5.00
N ARG A 185 6.72 -7.57 4.05
CA ARG A 185 7.99 -7.93 3.39
C ARG A 185 7.88 -7.57 1.93
N SER A 186 8.83 -6.81 1.40
CA SER A 186 8.86 -6.41 0.00
C SER A 186 10.25 -6.57 -0.59
N THR A 187 10.32 -7.09 -1.82
CA THR A 187 11.54 -7.12 -2.62
C THR A 187 11.31 -6.32 -3.89
N LEU A 188 12.19 -5.36 -4.12
CA LEU A 188 12.17 -4.44 -5.24
C LEU A 188 13.35 -4.77 -6.14
N VAL A 189 13.11 -4.89 -7.45
CA VAL A 189 14.15 -5.18 -8.43
C VAL A 189 14.14 -4.11 -9.50
N GLN A 190 15.30 -3.51 -9.74
CA GLN A 190 15.50 -2.54 -10.79
C GLN A 190 16.87 -2.71 -11.49
N ALA A 191 16.85 -3.35 -12.65
CA ALA A 191 18.06 -3.76 -13.37
C ALA A 191 19.01 -4.55 -12.45
N GLN A 192 20.15 -3.96 -12.03
CA GLN A 192 21.10 -4.62 -11.13
C GLN A 192 20.86 -4.32 -9.63
N THR A 193 19.99 -3.37 -9.31
CA THR A 193 19.68 -3.01 -7.93
C THR A 193 18.61 -3.93 -7.37
N GLN A 194 18.87 -4.53 -6.22
CA GLN A 194 17.86 -5.17 -5.41
C GLN A 194 17.68 -4.38 -4.12
N ALA A 195 16.44 -4.10 -3.75
CA ALA A 195 16.11 -3.57 -2.44
C ALA A 195 15.16 -4.52 -1.71
N GLN A 196 15.35 -4.64 -0.40
CA GLN A 196 14.54 -5.44 0.48
C GLN A 196 14.02 -4.53 1.57
N VAL A 197 12.73 -4.62 1.85
CA VAL A 197 12.05 -3.86 2.89
C VAL A 197 11.32 -4.84 3.79
N HIS A 198 11.59 -4.76 5.09
CA HIS A 198 10.81 -5.39 6.13
C HIS A 198 10.25 -4.29 7.02
N ALA A 199 8.95 -4.25 7.21
CA ALA A 199 8.33 -3.26 8.07
C ALA A 199 7.25 -3.90 8.92
N VAL A 200 7.14 -3.44 10.17
CA VAL A 200 6.00 -3.70 11.01
C VAL A 200 5.23 -2.40 11.16
N LEU A 201 3.99 -2.42 10.70
CA LEU A 201 3.12 -1.26 10.68
C LEU A 201 2.00 -1.44 11.72
N ALA A 202 1.65 -0.36 12.40
CA ALA A 202 0.47 -0.25 13.24
C ALA A 202 -0.45 0.86 12.68
N PRO A 203 -1.27 0.57 11.65
CA PRO A 203 -2.02 1.59 10.90
C PRO A 203 -2.97 2.45 11.74
N PHE A 204 -3.37 1.97 12.91
CA PHE A 204 -4.33 2.62 13.79
C PHE A 204 -3.68 3.37 14.97
N ARG A 205 -2.36 3.28 15.15
CA ARG A 205 -1.61 4.01 16.19
C ARG A 205 -1.12 5.35 15.68
N ALA A 206 -0.84 6.29 16.60
CA ALA A 206 -0.30 7.63 16.34
C ALA A 206 0.96 7.66 15.45
N GLN A 207 1.83 6.67 15.65
CA GLN A 207 2.98 6.37 14.80
C GLN A 207 2.71 5.05 14.08
N HIS A 208 2.67 5.08 12.75
CA HIS A 208 2.34 3.91 11.95
C HIS A 208 3.51 2.94 11.82
N ILE A 209 4.76 3.41 11.88
CA ILE A 209 5.94 2.55 11.74
C ILE A 209 6.33 2.09 13.13
N VAL A 210 6.18 0.80 13.42
CA VAL A 210 6.71 0.19 14.65
C VAL A 210 8.16 -0.21 14.44
N GLU A 211 8.44 -0.80 13.28
CA GLU A 211 9.76 -1.23 12.87
C GLU A 211 9.89 -1.09 11.35
N LEU A 212 11.08 -0.70 10.90
CA LEU A 212 11.44 -0.63 9.49
C LEU A 212 12.89 -1.04 9.37
N GLU A 213 13.16 -2.02 8.52
CA GLU A 213 14.49 -2.33 8.01
C GLU A 213 14.43 -2.30 6.49
N ALA A 214 15.29 -1.50 5.87
CA ALA A 214 15.41 -1.45 4.43
C ALA A 214 16.88 -1.57 4.02
N ARG A 215 17.15 -2.38 3.00
CA ARG A 215 18.48 -2.54 2.41
C ARG A 215 18.37 -2.37 0.91
N ALA A 216 19.31 -1.67 0.28
CA ALA A 216 19.36 -1.55 -1.17
C ALA A 216 20.81 -1.57 -1.65
N ALA A 217 21.13 -2.45 -2.60
CA ALA A 217 22.46 -2.55 -3.21
C ALA A 217 22.46 -3.33 -4.54
N PRO A 218 23.44 -3.07 -5.42
CA PRO A 218 24.11 -1.78 -5.58
C PRO A 218 23.14 -0.74 -6.15
N PHE A 219 23.28 0.52 -5.75
CA PHE A 219 22.48 1.64 -6.25
C PHE A 219 23.37 2.74 -6.82
N ASP A 220 23.02 3.25 -8.01
CA ASP A 220 23.75 4.34 -8.67
C ASP A 220 22.90 5.61 -8.72
N LEU A 221 23.41 6.70 -8.14
CA LEU A 221 22.74 7.99 -8.07
C LEU A 221 22.54 8.61 -9.45
N ALA A 222 23.49 8.43 -10.37
CA ALA A 222 23.39 8.95 -11.74
C ALA A 222 22.18 8.38 -12.49
N ARG A 223 21.63 7.25 -12.01
CA ARG A 223 20.39 6.73 -12.58
C ARG A 223 19.22 7.62 -12.23
N LEU A 224 19.15 8.20 -11.01
CA LEU A 224 18.07 9.05 -10.48
C LEU A 224 17.83 10.32 -11.29
N ALA A 225 18.91 11.02 -11.63
CA ALA A 225 18.89 12.21 -12.45
C ALA A 225 20.22 12.34 -13.18
N ASP A 226 20.16 12.85 -14.40
CA ASP A 226 21.33 12.96 -15.30
C ASP A 226 22.45 13.85 -14.71
N GLU A 227 22.12 14.72 -13.76
CA GLU A 227 23.03 15.65 -13.08
C GLU A 227 23.74 15.03 -11.86
N LEU A 228 23.32 13.85 -11.42
CA LEU A 228 23.87 13.20 -10.24
C LEU A 228 25.13 12.40 -10.57
N PRO A 229 26.13 12.38 -9.66
CA PRO A 229 27.37 11.65 -9.89
C PRO A 229 27.16 10.14 -9.88
N HIS A 230 28.00 9.40 -10.59
CA HIS A 230 28.03 7.95 -10.49
C HIS A 230 28.52 7.49 -9.11
N ALA A 231 27.86 6.47 -8.58
CA ALA A 231 28.23 5.83 -7.33
C ALA A 231 27.84 4.35 -7.30
N ALA A 232 28.55 3.55 -6.51
CA ALA A 232 28.19 2.15 -6.25
C ALA A 232 27.76 2.03 -4.78
N LEU A 233 26.54 2.49 -4.50
CA LEU A 233 26.04 2.63 -3.13
C LEU A 233 25.43 1.34 -2.59
N SER A 234 25.69 1.06 -1.33
CA SER A 234 24.91 0.15 -0.50
C SER A 234 24.27 0.96 0.63
N LEU A 235 22.95 0.87 0.76
CA LEU A 235 22.16 1.58 1.75
C LEU A 235 21.54 0.59 2.73
N GLU A 236 21.61 0.91 4.02
CA GLU A 236 20.89 0.24 5.10
C GLU A 236 20.19 1.29 5.96
N VAL A 237 18.88 1.12 6.15
CA VAL A 237 18.05 1.97 6.98
C VAL A 237 17.40 1.08 8.04
N LYS A 238 17.46 1.53 9.29
CA LYS A 238 16.71 0.93 10.39
C LYS A 238 15.92 2.01 11.10
N ALA A 239 14.67 1.75 11.43
CA ALA A 239 13.89 2.64 12.26
C ALA A 239 12.98 1.85 13.20
N SER A 240 12.74 2.41 14.37
CA SER A 240 11.79 1.92 15.35
C SER A 240 10.95 3.08 15.88
N GLY A 241 9.65 2.85 15.98
CA GLY A 241 8.69 3.87 16.39
C GLY A 241 7.94 3.46 17.65
N ASP A 242 7.81 4.42 18.57
CA ASP A 242 6.92 4.33 19.72
C ASP A 242 5.73 5.29 19.56
N GLU A 243 4.93 5.49 20.62
CA GLU A 243 3.77 6.38 20.59
C GLU A 243 4.11 7.84 20.24
N ARG A 244 5.36 8.27 20.49
CA ARG A 244 5.76 9.68 20.55
C ARG A 244 6.75 10.06 19.46
N ARG A 245 7.60 9.12 19.04
CA ARG A 245 8.66 9.39 18.06
C ARG A 245 9.08 8.15 17.27
N LEU A 246 9.49 8.38 16.03
CA LEU A 246 10.30 7.49 15.23
C LEU A 246 11.78 7.80 15.49
N GLN A 247 12.59 6.78 15.73
CA GLN A 247 14.03 6.87 15.79
C GLN A 247 14.62 5.96 14.73
N GLY A 248 15.71 6.35 14.09
CA GLY A 248 16.32 5.54 13.06
C GLY A 248 17.79 5.81 12.83
N THR A 249 18.43 4.86 12.17
CA THR A 249 19.79 4.96 11.68
C THR A 249 19.80 4.76 10.18
N LEU A 250 20.71 5.45 9.52
CA LEU A 250 21.00 5.30 8.10
C LEU A 250 22.49 5.08 7.94
N ALA A 251 22.85 4.00 7.24
CA ALA A 251 24.21 3.68 6.89
C ALA A 251 24.31 3.54 5.37
N MET A 252 25.31 4.20 4.79
CA MET A 252 25.60 4.13 3.37
C MET A 252 27.08 3.88 3.18
N SER A 253 27.43 2.97 2.27
CA SER A 253 28.80 2.81 1.79
C SER A 253 28.84 2.99 0.28
N ASN A 254 29.93 3.54 -0.24
CA ASN A 254 30.18 3.68 -1.66
C ASN A 254 31.39 2.83 -2.03
N ALA A 255 31.20 1.82 -2.88
CA ALA A 255 32.28 0.95 -3.34
C ALA A 255 33.16 1.61 -4.42
N SER A 256 32.72 2.74 -4.99
CA SER A 256 33.45 3.49 -6.02
C SER A 256 33.54 4.99 -5.69
N PRO A 257 34.11 5.39 -4.54
CA PRO A 257 34.21 6.79 -4.18
C PRO A 257 35.25 7.51 -5.05
N GLY A 258 34.99 8.76 -5.40
CA GLY A 258 35.90 9.54 -6.24
C GLY A 258 35.50 11.01 -6.35
N PRO A 259 36.36 11.84 -6.95
CA PRO A 259 36.13 13.28 -6.97
C PRO A 259 35.00 13.67 -7.95
N LEU A 260 34.30 14.77 -7.63
CA LEU A 260 33.11 15.24 -8.35
C LEU A 260 33.41 15.69 -9.78
N ASP A 261 34.60 16.25 -10.00
CA ASP A 261 35.09 16.65 -11.33
C ASP A 261 35.23 15.47 -12.30
N HIS A 262 35.41 14.26 -11.76
CA HIS A 262 35.39 13.01 -12.52
C HIS A 262 34.00 12.35 -12.53
N GLY A 263 32.94 13.09 -12.20
CA GLY A 263 31.57 12.60 -12.17
C GLY A 263 31.31 11.52 -11.13
N ARG A 264 32.11 11.46 -10.05
CA ARG A 264 31.97 10.47 -8.97
C ARG A 264 31.63 11.11 -7.64
N LEU A 265 30.96 10.34 -6.78
CA LEU A 265 30.63 10.79 -5.44
C LEU A 265 31.85 10.70 -4.50
N PRO A 266 32.30 11.80 -3.87
CA PRO A 266 33.50 11.81 -3.01
C PRO A 266 33.22 11.29 -1.61
N VAL A 267 32.04 10.72 -1.36
CA VAL A 267 31.67 10.10 -0.09
C VAL A 267 32.00 8.61 -0.17
N ALA A 268 32.82 8.13 0.76
CA ALA A 268 33.14 6.71 0.94
C ALA A 268 32.12 6.02 1.85
N SER A 269 31.69 6.69 2.93
CA SER A 269 30.62 6.20 3.78
C SER A 269 29.88 7.33 4.49
N LEU A 270 28.62 7.10 4.82
CA LEU A 270 27.80 7.98 5.63
C LEU A 270 27.10 7.15 6.71
N GLN A 271 27.07 7.69 7.93
CA GLN A 271 26.30 7.15 9.05
C GLN A 271 25.50 8.30 9.65
N ALA A 272 24.22 8.09 9.89
CA ALA A 272 23.34 9.08 10.51
C ALA A 272 22.44 8.44 11.56
N ARG A 273 22.13 9.18 12.62
CA ARG A 273 21.08 8.89 13.60
C ARG A 273 20.07 10.02 13.59
N VAL A 274 18.80 9.66 13.41
CA VAL A 274 17.72 10.60 13.20
C VAL A 274 16.56 10.26 14.13
N ALA A 275 15.92 11.28 14.70
CA ALA A 275 14.68 11.15 15.44
C ALA A 275 13.63 12.12 14.89
N SER A 276 12.37 11.70 14.81
CA SER A 276 11.27 12.53 14.33
C SER A 276 9.98 12.20 15.08
N ALA A 277 9.22 13.22 15.49
CA ALA A 277 7.92 13.03 16.13
C ALA A 277 6.78 12.89 15.10
N ASP A 278 6.90 13.58 13.97
CA ASP A 278 5.81 13.83 13.02
C ASP A 278 6.14 13.43 11.57
N LEU A 279 7.35 12.92 11.30
CA LEU A 279 7.92 12.62 9.96
C LEU A 279 8.14 13.85 9.06
N GLU A 280 7.76 15.04 9.50
CA GLU A 280 7.97 16.29 8.78
C GLU A 280 9.22 17.00 9.29
N ASN A 281 9.39 17.03 10.61
CA ASN A 281 10.53 17.59 11.31
C ASN A 281 11.37 16.46 11.88
N ALA A 282 12.67 16.48 11.60
CA ALA A 282 13.59 15.47 12.09
C ALA A 282 14.82 16.12 12.73
N THR A 283 15.19 15.63 13.90
CA THR A 283 16.46 15.95 14.54
C THR A 283 17.51 14.95 14.06
N LEU A 284 18.54 15.47 13.41
CA LEU A 284 19.76 14.74 13.07
C LEU A 284 20.66 14.76 14.31
N GLU A 285 20.59 13.71 15.12
CA GLU A 285 21.33 13.58 16.37
C GLU A 285 22.83 13.34 16.14
N GLU A 286 23.15 12.67 15.02
CA GLU A 286 24.51 12.36 14.61
C GLU A 286 24.55 12.22 13.10
N LEU A 287 25.56 12.82 12.47
CA LEU A 287 25.95 12.61 11.10
C LEU A 287 27.46 12.45 11.05
N ARG A 288 27.92 11.41 10.37
CA ARG A 288 29.34 11.13 10.14
C ARG A 288 29.52 10.76 8.67
N ILE A 289 30.32 11.52 7.95
CA ILE A 289 30.62 11.31 6.53
C ILE A 289 32.13 11.15 6.37
N ALA A 290 32.55 10.01 5.86
CA ALA A 290 33.93 9.78 5.46
C ALA A 290 34.08 10.06 3.96
N LEU A 291 35.06 10.89 3.60
CA LEU A 291 35.35 11.28 2.22
C LEU A 291 36.45 10.42 1.59
N ALA A 292 36.40 10.31 0.27
CA ALA A 292 37.48 9.80 -0.55
C ALA A 292 38.74 10.64 -0.30
N GLY A 293 39.79 10.06 0.27
CA GLY A 293 41.00 10.79 0.65
C GLY A 293 41.16 11.03 2.16
N GLY A 294 40.28 10.48 3.00
CA GLY A 294 40.49 10.41 4.46
C GLY A 294 39.90 11.57 5.27
N GLY A 295 39.22 12.51 4.62
CA GLY A 295 38.46 13.56 5.30
C GLY A 295 37.29 12.99 6.09
N LEU A 296 37.02 13.57 7.27
CA LEU A 296 35.88 13.22 8.10
C LEU A 296 35.05 14.46 8.39
N LEU A 297 33.76 14.39 8.11
CA LEU A 297 32.78 15.41 8.48
C LEU A 297 31.86 14.83 9.54
N GLU A 298 31.68 15.57 10.63
CA GLU A 298 30.74 15.22 11.69
C GLU A 298 29.81 16.41 11.93
N GLY A 299 28.56 16.13 12.29
CA GLY A 299 27.61 17.20 12.54
C GLY A 299 26.31 16.74 13.16
N ARG A 300 25.50 17.72 13.53
CA ARG A 300 24.13 17.55 14.04
C ARG A 300 23.25 18.62 13.45
N GLY A 301 21.93 18.44 13.50
CA GLY A 301 21.04 19.48 13.02
C GLY A 301 19.56 19.18 13.13
N GLU A 302 18.77 20.09 12.58
CA GLU A 302 17.34 19.95 12.38
C GLU A 302 17.03 19.99 10.89
N LEU A 303 16.24 19.02 10.45
CA LEU A 303 15.67 18.89 9.13
C LEU A 303 14.19 19.31 9.23
N LYS A 304 13.79 20.25 8.40
CA LYS A 304 12.39 20.63 8.19
C LYS A 304 12.09 20.51 6.70
N PRO A 305 10.82 20.48 6.28
CA PRO A 305 10.48 20.46 4.86
C PRO A 305 11.16 21.63 4.14
N GLY A 306 12.00 21.33 3.15
CA GLY A 306 12.74 22.32 2.36
C GLY A 306 13.87 23.09 3.06
N SER A 307 14.24 22.76 4.32
CA SER A 307 15.36 23.43 5.00
C SER A 307 16.15 22.53 5.94
N PHE A 308 17.45 22.77 6.02
CA PHE A 308 18.35 22.11 6.95
C PHE A 308 19.12 23.16 7.76
N ARG A 309 19.19 22.98 9.07
CA ARG A 309 20.02 23.80 9.96
C ARG A 309 20.88 22.88 10.80
N GLY A 310 22.19 22.89 10.55
CA GLY A 310 23.14 22.06 11.28
C GLY A 310 24.42 22.79 11.65
N THR A 311 25.20 22.14 12.51
CA THR A 311 26.54 22.55 12.97
C THR A 311 27.47 21.36 12.93
#